data_AF-A0A7W9TXW3-F1
#
_entry.id   AF-A0A7W9TXW3-F1
#
_cell.length_a   1.000
_cell.length_b   1.000
_cell.length_c   1.000
_cell.angle_alpha   90.00
_cell.angle_beta   90.00
_cell.angle_gamma   90.00
#
_symmetry.space_group_name_H-M   'P 1'
#
loop_
_entity.id
_entity.type
_entity.pdbx_description
1 polymer ?
#
loop_
_entity_poly.entity_id
_entity_poly.type
_entity_poly.pdbx_seq_one_letter_code
_entity_poly.pdbx_strand_id
1 'polypeptide(L)'
;MNEKEMKLLIELSQQVQRLLIQTEVQQAALRALAEVHPSAPAVEQRFRELMEYLLSQQDDAPLPEHASAQQMKDANWFLDALKRDDRASE
;
A
#
# COMPACT_ATOMS: atom_id res chain seq x y z
N MET A 1 -24.75 11.28 -21.32
CA MET A 1 -24.15 10.06 -20.75
C MET A 1 -25.29 9.21 -20.21
N ASN A 2 -25.41 7.96 -20.65
CA ASN A 2 -26.46 7.05 -20.17
C ASN A 2 -26.01 6.30 -18.89
N GLU A 3 -26.94 5.65 -18.21
CA GLU A 3 -26.67 4.95 -16.94
C GLU A 3 -25.58 3.88 -17.06
N LYS A 4 -25.50 3.20 -18.21
CA LYS A 4 -24.49 2.16 -18.48
C LYS A 4 -23.09 2.74 -18.61
N GLU A 5 -22.95 3.86 -19.32
CA GLU A 5 -21.69 4.61 -19.44
C GLU A 5 -21.22 5.13 -18.08
N MET A 6 -22.15 5.66 -17.27
CA MET A 6 -21.84 6.15 -15.94
C MET A 6 -21.34 5.04 -15.02
N LYS A 7 -21.99 3.86 -15.06
CA LYS A 7 -21.58 2.69 -14.29
C LYS A 7 -20.17 2.21 -14.68
N LEU A 8 -19.89 2.13 -15.98
CA LEU A 8 -18.56 1.73 -16.47
C LEU A 8 -17.47 2.70 -16.05
N LEU A 9 -17.74 4.01 -16.07
CA LEU A 9 -16.77 5.02 -15.61
C LEU A 9 -16.48 4.90 -14.12
N ILE A 10 -17.50 4.65 -13.30
CA ILE A 10 -17.32 4.42 -11.86
C ILE A 10 -16.47 3.16 -11.62
N GLU A 11 -16.79 2.06 -12.30
CA GLU A 11 -16.03 0.80 -12.18
C GLU A 11 -14.56 0.98 -12.61
N LEU A 12 -14.33 1.69 -13.72
CA LEU A 12 -12.98 1.98 -14.21
C LEU A 12 -12.22 2.88 -13.22
N SER A 13 -12.86 3.93 -12.69
CA SER A 13 -12.26 4.81 -11.68
C SER A 13 -11.82 4.02 -10.45
N GLN A 14 -12.65 3.08 -9.98
CA GLN A 14 -12.32 2.21 -8.84
C GLN A 14 -11.16 1.25 -9.16
N GLN A 15 -11.06 0.74 -10.39
CA GLN A 15 -9.93 -0.08 -10.81
C GLN A 15 -8.62 0.72 -10.84
N VAL A 16 -8.65 1.94 -11.39
CA VAL A 16 -7.48 2.83 -11.43
C VAL A 16 -7.02 3.18 -10.01
N GLN A 17 -7.95 3.55 -9.12
CA GLN A 17 -7.61 3.84 -7.72
C GLN A 17 -6.95 2.66 -7.02
N ARG A 18 -7.47 1.44 -7.20
CA ARG A 18 -6.85 0.22 -6.65
C ARG A 18 -5.41 0.02 -7.14
N LEU A 19 -5.17 0.22 -8.44
CA LEU A 19 -3.83 0.07 -9.00
C LEU A 19 -2.85 1.12 -8.46
N LEU A 20 -3.30 2.37 -8.31
CA LEU A 20 -2.48 3.44 -7.74
C LEU A 20 -2.07 3.11 -6.30
N ILE A 21 -3.03 2.73 -5.46
CA ILE A 21 -2.78 2.36 -4.06
C ILE A 21 -1.81 1.18 -3.95
N GLN A 22 -2.03 0.13 -4.75
CA GLN A 22 -1.14 -1.02 -4.77
C GLN A 22 0.29 -0.60 -5.16
N THR A 23 0.42 0.30 -6.13
CA THR A 23 1.72 0.81 -6.58
C THR A 23 2.41 1.62 -5.47
N GLU A 24 1.69 2.48 -4.76
CA GLU A 24 2.24 3.28 -3.66
C GLU A 24 2.78 2.42 -2.52
N VAL A 25 2.00 1.41 -2.09
CA VAL A 25 2.42 0.47 -1.04
C VAL A 25 3.67 -0.31 -1.48
N GLN A 26 3.71 -0.79 -2.72
CA GLN A 26 4.86 -1.51 -3.25
C GLN A 26 6.10 -0.62 -3.36
N GLN A 27 5.94 0.65 -3.76
CA GLN A 27 7.05 1.61 -3.80
C GLN A 27 7.58 1.90 -2.40
N ALA A 28 6.72 2.04 -1.40
CA ALA A 28 7.13 2.21 -0.01
C ALA A 28 7.92 0.99 0.48
N ALA A 29 7.45 -0.23 0.17
CA ALA A 29 8.13 -1.47 0.51
C ALA A 29 9.52 -1.57 -0.13
N LEU A 30 9.63 -1.29 -1.43
CA LEU A 30 10.90 -1.32 -2.16
C LEU A 30 11.89 -0.27 -1.64
N ARG A 31 11.41 0.94 -1.30
CA ARG A 31 12.25 1.99 -0.71
C ARG A 31 12.77 1.58 0.66
N ALA A 32 11.91 1.04 1.53
CA ALA A 32 12.32 0.55 2.84
C ALA A 32 13.38 -0.55 2.70
N LEU A 33 13.18 -1.52 1.80
CA LEU A 33 14.19 -2.55 1.51
C LEU A 33 15.50 -1.93 1.02
N ALA A 34 15.46 -1.01 0.06
CA ALA A 34 16.66 -0.42 -0.52
C ALA A 34 17.49 0.41 0.50
N GLU A 35 16.83 1.05 1.47
CA GLU A 35 17.49 1.96 2.41
C GLU A 35 18.14 1.24 3.60
N VAL A 36 17.52 0.18 4.12
CA VAL A 36 17.89 -0.39 5.44
C VAL A 36 18.05 -1.91 5.48
N HIS A 37 17.88 -2.61 4.36
CA HIS A 37 18.24 -4.03 4.25
C HIS A 37 19.75 -4.22 4.53
N PRO A 38 20.20 -5.29 5.23
CA PRO A 38 19.46 -6.52 5.55
C PRO A 38 18.74 -6.56 6.90
N SER A 39 18.66 -5.48 7.66
CA SER A 39 17.96 -5.53 8.96
C SER A 39 16.45 -5.51 8.76
N ALA A 40 15.79 -6.67 8.85
CA ALA A 40 14.33 -6.74 8.71
C ALA A 40 13.57 -5.88 9.74
N PRO A 41 13.99 -5.76 11.02
CA PRO A 41 13.38 -4.81 11.94
C PRO A 41 13.50 -3.35 11.47
N ALA A 42 14.64 -2.97 10.89
CA ALA A 42 14.80 -1.63 10.33
C ALA A 42 13.93 -1.42 9.08
N VAL A 43 13.82 -2.43 8.21
CA VAL A 43 12.92 -2.41 7.04
C VAL A 43 11.47 -2.26 7.46
N GLU A 44 11.01 -2.99 8.48
CA GLU A 44 9.66 -2.85 9.03
C GLU A 44 9.41 -1.43 9.53
N GLN A 45 10.32 -0.90 10.36
CA GLN A 45 10.18 0.45 10.90
C GLN A 45 10.13 1.48 9.75
N ARG A 46 11.05 1.38 8.79
CA ARG A 46 11.13 2.32 7.68
C ARG A 46 9.90 2.27 6.79
N PHE A 47 9.39 1.07 6.52
CA PHE A 47 8.15 0.89 5.78
C PHE A 47 6.96 1.54 6.50
N ARG A 48 6.85 1.38 7.83
CA ARG A 48 5.78 2.01 8.62
C ARG A 48 5.84 3.54 8.55
N GLU A 49 7.02 4.14 8.66
CA GLU A 49 7.20 5.59 8.50
C GLU A 49 6.74 6.09 7.13
N LEU A 50 7.10 5.37 6.06
CA LEU A 50 6.68 5.71 4.69
C LEU A 50 5.17 5.58 4.52
N MET A 51 4.56 4.54 5.10
CA MET A 51 3.12 4.35 5.09
C MET A 51 2.38 5.44 5.89
N GLU A 52 2.90 5.83 7.05
CA GLU A 52 2.34 6.93 7.85
C GLU A 52 2.37 8.26 7.07
N TYR A 53 3.47 8.53 6.36
CA TYR A 53 3.54 9.69 5.46
C TYR A 53 2.53 9.62 4.30
N LEU A 54 2.33 8.44 3.70
CA LEU A 54 1.33 8.27 2.65
C LEU A 54 -0.10 8.49 3.18
N LEU A 55 -0.39 8.00 4.38
CA LEU A 55 -1.70 8.16 5.02
C LEU A 55 -1.97 9.61 5.42
N SER A 56 -0.98 10.34 5.93
CA SER A 56 -1.17 11.74 6.32
C SER A 56 -1.49 12.65 5.12
N GLN A 57 -0.98 12.34 3.93
CA GLN A 57 -1.34 13.04 2.70
C GLN A 57 -2.79 12.77 2.26
N GLN A 58 -3.41 11.70 2.76
CA GLN A 58 -4.79 11.31 2.44
C GLN A 58 -5.81 11.88 3.43
N ASP A 59 -5.39 12.44 4.56
CA ASP A 59 -6.30 13.13 5.49
C ASP A 59 -6.95 14.37 4.85
N ASP A 60 -6.23 15.04 3.93
CA ASP A 60 -6.75 16.19 3.18
C ASP A 60 -7.75 15.77 2.06
N ALA A 61 -7.68 14.53 1.59
CA ALA A 61 -8.53 13.98 0.53
C ALA A 61 -8.77 12.48 0.76
N PRO A 62 -9.77 12.12 1.60
CA PRO A 62 -9.93 10.75 2.06
C PRO A 62 -10.22 9.80 0.90
N LEU A 63 -9.52 8.66 0.92
CA LEU A 63 -9.80 7.57 0.01
C LEU A 63 -11.18 6.97 0.28
N PRO A 64 -11.85 6.43 -0.75
CA PRO A 64 -12.98 5.54 -0.55
C PRO A 64 -12.60 4.36 0.37
N GLU A 65 -13.54 3.93 1.23
CA GLU A 65 -13.31 2.89 2.25
C GLU A 65 -12.70 1.59 1.67
N HIS A 66 -13.19 1.14 0.50
CA HIS A 66 -12.67 -0.06 -0.17
C HIS A 66 -11.20 0.07 -0.59
N ALA A 67 -10.76 1.29 -0.86
CA ALA A 67 -9.41 1.61 -1.30
C ALA A 67 -8.46 1.64 -0.09
N SER A 68 -8.90 2.24 1.02
CA SER A 68 -8.20 2.19 2.32
C SER A 68 -8.02 0.75 2.82
N ALA A 69 -9.08 -0.07 2.77
CA ALA A 69 -9.03 -1.47 3.18
C ALA A 69 -8.01 -2.29 2.34
N GLN A 70 -7.94 -2.03 1.04
CA GLN A 70 -6.98 -2.68 0.15
C GLN A 70 -5.53 -2.24 0.46
N GLN A 71 -5.31 -0.95 0.72
CA GLN A 71 -4.00 -0.43 1.14
C GLN A 71 -3.49 -1.12 2.41
N MET A 72 -4.35 -1.22 3.43
CA MET A 72 -4.01 -1.90 4.69
C MET A 72 -3.70 -3.37 4.47
N LYS A 73 -4.48 -4.06 3.62
CA LYS A 73 -4.25 -5.46 3.28
C LYS A 73 -2.88 -5.66 2.63
N ASP A 74 -2.51 -4.83 1.66
CA ASP A 74 -1.24 -4.94 0.95
C ASP A 74 -0.06 -4.62 1.87
N ALA A 75 -0.20 -3.62 2.75
CA ALA A 75 0.81 -3.28 3.74
C ALA A 75 1.05 -4.41 4.74
N ASN A 76 -0.03 -5.02 5.25
CA ASN A 76 0.07 -6.16 6.16
C ASN A 76 0.69 -7.38 5.48
N TRP A 77 0.36 -7.63 4.21
CA TRP A 77 0.95 -8.72 3.44
C TRP A 77 2.47 -8.57 3.31
N PHE A 78 2.97 -7.36 3.06
CA PHE A 78 4.41 -7.09 3.03
C PHE A 78 5.07 -7.35 4.38
N LEU A 79 4.49 -6.85 5.47
CA LEU A 79 5.01 -7.07 6.83
C LEU A 79 5.04 -8.54 7.23
N ASP A 80 4.01 -9.30 6.85
CA ASP A 80 3.96 -10.75 7.08
C ASP A 80 5.02 -11.50 6.25
N ALA A 81 5.28 -11.06 5.01
CA ALA A 81 6.34 -11.63 4.19
C ALA A 81 7.73 -11.37 4.79
N LEU A 82 7.98 -10.14 5.26
CA LEU A 82 9.23 -9.74 5.88
C LEU A 82 9.54 -10.57 7.14
N LYS A 83 8.54 -10.82 7.98
CA LYS A 83 8.68 -11.65 9.20
C LYS A 83 8.99 -13.12 8.91
N ARG A 84 8.58 -13.64 7.75
CA ARG A 84 8.88 -15.03 7.35
C ARG A 84 10.33 -15.19 6.93
N ASP A 85 10.91 -14.17 6.31
CA ASP A 85 12.31 -14.17 5.86
C ASP A 85 13.28 -14.11 7.06
N ASP A 86 12.96 -13.29 8.06
CA ASP A 86 13.72 -13.21 9.32
C ASP A 86 13.79 -14.57 10.04
N ARG A 87 12.65 -15.26 10.14
CA ARG A 87 12.56 -16.61 10.75
C ARG A 87 13.23 -17.71 9.94
N ALA A 88 13.42 -17.51 8.63
CA ALA A 88 14.12 -18.45 7.77
C ALA A 88 15.65 -18.29 7.85
N SER A 89 16.11 -17.16 8.40
CA SER A 89 17.52 -16.80 8.54
C SER A 89 18.09 -17.12 9.93
N GLU A 90 17.24 -17.51 10.89
CA GLU A 90 17.58 -18.04 12.23
C GLU A 90 17.87 -19.55 12.21
#